data_AF-A0A952HZV5-F1
#
_entry.id   AF-A0A952HZV5-F1
#
_cell.length_a   1.000
_cell.length_b   1.000
_cell.length_c   1.000
_cell.angle_alpha   90.00
_cell.angle_beta   90.00
_cell.angle_gamma   90.00
#
_symmetry.space_group_name_H-M   'P 1'
#
loop_
_entity.id
_entity.type
_entity.pdbx_description
1 polymer ?
#
loop_
_entity_poly.entity_id
_entity_poly.type
_entity_poly.pdbx_seq_one_letter_code
_entity_poly.pdbx_strand_id
1 'polypeptide(L)'
;VTSTITDISQLHASEYDVRYTGTDFTVTRLSDQSQITSNMPVTIDGLQFDLSGTPATGDTFRVSPVRRAAATIQSELTNAESVAFSSPLRSSSNVANSSEAIVSAPQVLDINNAAVRNAIDIRFNSNTSYDIVDANSGTVLSAALTYTPNTPISYNGWQVDISGAPRTGDEFSILANTTAQGNNGNGLAIAALQTSSVMTGDATFNESYSAMVSRVGGQTRSLQTRSAALDNMRIDAIERQQSVSGVNLDEEAVNLTRYEQAYQASAQIIATADTLFQTVLSAVSR
;
A
#
# COMPACT_ATOMS: atom_id res chain seq x y z
N VAL A 1 20.06 -10.18 -2.88
CA VAL A 1 18.75 -10.36 -2.21
C VAL A 1 17.66 -10.39 -3.26
N THR A 2 16.83 -11.42 -3.26
CA THR A 2 15.60 -11.54 -4.05
C THR A 2 14.40 -11.47 -3.12
N SER A 3 13.25 -11.02 -3.64
CA SER A 3 11.99 -11.04 -2.90
C SER A 3 10.89 -11.66 -3.76
N THR A 4 10.17 -12.61 -3.20
CA THR A 4 8.97 -13.21 -3.82
C THR A 4 7.75 -12.89 -2.97
N ILE A 5 6.63 -12.60 -3.61
CA ILE A 5 5.35 -12.40 -2.90
C ILE A 5 4.77 -13.77 -2.64
N THR A 6 4.58 -14.11 -1.37
CA THR A 6 3.95 -15.36 -0.93
C THR A 6 2.47 -15.16 -0.58
N ASP A 7 2.09 -13.96 -0.12
CA ASP A 7 0.71 -13.64 0.22
C ASP A 7 0.42 -12.16 -0.06
N ILE A 8 -0.47 -11.88 -1.01
CA ILE A 8 -0.85 -10.51 -1.39
C ILE A 8 -1.67 -9.79 -0.32
N SER A 9 -2.41 -10.53 0.52
CA SER A 9 -3.30 -9.95 1.54
C SER A 9 -2.52 -9.35 2.71
N GLN A 10 -1.29 -9.81 2.91
CA GLN A 10 -0.38 -9.34 3.96
C GLN A 10 0.60 -8.27 3.47
N LEU A 11 0.58 -7.92 2.18
CA LEU A 11 1.50 -6.91 1.65
C LEU A 11 1.21 -5.54 2.26
N HIS A 12 2.28 -4.81 2.53
CA HIS A 12 2.23 -3.40 2.86
C HIS A 12 2.73 -2.54 1.68
N ALA A 13 2.13 -1.36 1.51
CA ALA A 13 2.56 -0.35 0.55
C ALA A 13 3.84 0.36 1.03
N SER A 14 4.95 -0.37 1.07
CA SER A 14 6.22 0.04 1.64
C SER A 14 7.41 -0.51 0.87
N GLU A 15 8.57 0.10 1.13
CA GLU A 15 9.87 -0.43 0.73
C GLU A 15 10.59 -0.98 1.95
N TYR A 16 11.54 -1.87 1.72
CA TYR A 16 12.27 -2.55 2.78
C TYR A 16 13.77 -2.35 2.58
N ASP A 17 14.48 -1.99 3.66
CA ASP A 17 15.93 -2.10 3.72
C ASP A 17 16.30 -3.44 4.36
N VAL A 18 17.07 -4.25 3.65
CA VAL A 18 17.61 -5.53 4.12
C VAL A 18 19.10 -5.35 4.35
N ARG A 19 19.52 -5.27 5.61
CA ARG A 19 20.91 -5.01 5.99
C ARG A 19 21.54 -6.26 6.60
N TYR A 20 22.73 -6.64 6.13
CA TYR A 20 23.50 -7.73 6.72
C TYR A 20 24.33 -7.24 7.91
N THR A 21 24.21 -7.90 9.06
CA THR A 21 24.90 -7.53 10.31
C THR A 21 26.23 -8.26 10.51
N GLY A 22 26.54 -9.23 9.64
CA GLY A 22 27.71 -10.11 9.77
C GLY A 22 27.35 -11.53 10.21
N THR A 23 26.20 -11.71 10.85
CA THR A 23 25.63 -13.02 11.22
C THR A 23 24.23 -13.19 10.65
N ASP A 24 23.39 -12.16 10.79
CA ASP A 24 21.97 -12.19 10.44
C ASP A 24 21.62 -11.02 9.51
N PHE A 25 20.34 -10.90 9.17
CA PHE A 25 19.81 -9.77 8.42
C PHE A 25 18.78 -9.01 9.23
N THR A 26 18.90 -7.68 9.23
CA THR A 26 17.85 -6.78 9.72
C THR A 26 17.03 -6.29 8.52
N VAL A 27 15.75 -6.62 8.51
CA VAL A 27 14.77 -6.11 7.55
C VAL A 27 14.04 -4.94 8.20
N THR A 28 14.09 -3.77 7.58
CA THR A 28 13.42 -2.55 8.03
C THR A 28 12.35 -2.14 7.04
N ARG A 29 11.09 -2.07 7.46
CA ARG A 29 10.00 -1.51 6.66
C ARG A 29 10.05 0.02 6.73
N LEU A 30 10.20 0.70 5.60
CA LEU A 30 10.42 2.15 5.59
C LEU A 30 9.22 2.99 5.99
N SER A 31 8.01 2.48 5.77
CA SER A 31 6.78 3.24 6.05
C SER A 31 6.60 3.56 7.53
N ASP A 32 7.06 2.70 8.42
CA ASP A 32 6.89 2.81 9.87
C ASP A 32 8.18 2.54 10.68
N GLN A 33 9.29 2.25 10.00
CA GLN A 33 10.58 1.89 10.60
C GLN A 33 10.53 0.64 11.49
N SER A 34 9.52 -0.22 11.32
CA SER A 34 9.49 -1.51 12.00
C SER A 34 10.64 -2.40 11.51
N GLN A 35 11.26 -3.11 12.44
CA GLN A 35 12.44 -3.92 12.17
C GLN A 35 12.28 -5.33 12.71
N ILE A 36 12.81 -6.28 11.95
CA ILE A 36 12.99 -7.67 12.40
C ILE A 36 14.39 -8.13 12.02
N THR A 37 15.03 -8.88 12.90
CA THR A 37 16.34 -9.48 12.64
C THR A 37 16.19 -10.99 12.58
N SER A 38 16.62 -11.59 11.48
CA SER A 38 16.49 -13.03 11.22
C SER A 38 17.57 -13.48 10.23
N ASN A 39 17.83 -14.79 10.23
CA ASN A 39 18.52 -15.44 9.12
C ASN A 39 17.64 -15.51 7.86
N MET A 40 18.27 -15.68 6.70
CA MET A 40 17.60 -15.86 5.41
C MET A 40 17.46 -17.35 5.09
N PRO A 41 16.38 -17.80 4.42
CA PRO A 41 15.25 -16.98 3.97
C PRO A 41 14.33 -16.56 5.13
N VAL A 42 13.68 -15.41 5.00
CA VAL A 42 12.70 -14.90 5.98
C VAL A 42 11.43 -14.45 5.27
N THR A 43 10.27 -14.78 5.84
CA THR A 43 8.98 -14.32 5.33
C THR A 43 8.40 -13.26 6.26
N ILE A 44 8.14 -12.06 5.73
CA ILE A 44 7.62 -10.90 6.45
C ILE A 44 6.61 -10.22 5.54
N ASP A 45 5.42 -9.87 6.05
CA ASP A 45 4.40 -9.10 5.30
C ASP A 45 4.03 -9.73 3.96
N GLY A 46 3.92 -11.06 3.90
CA GLY A 46 3.66 -11.77 2.65
C GLY A 46 4.78 -11.71 1.62
N LEU A 47 5.99 -11.29 2.02
CA LEU A 47 7.20 -11.28 1.20
C LEU A 47 8.21 -12.28 1.76
N GLN A 48 8.67 -13.21 0.94
CA GLN A 48 9.83 -14.03 1.26
C GLN A 48 11.08 -13.36 0.70
N PHE A 49 11.99 -13.01 1.59
CA PHE A 49 13.31 -12.51 1.26
C PHE A 49 14.28 -13.68 1.25
N ASP A 50 15.07 -13.73 0.19
CA ASP A 50 16.11 -14.74 0.02
C ASP A 50 17.42 -14.05 -0.39
N LEU A 51 18.53 -14.72 -0.07
CA LEU A 51 19.88 -14.26 -0.33
C LEU A 51 20.59 -15.26 -1.23
N SER A 52 21.04 -14.76 -2.37
CA SER A 52 22.08 -15.42 -3.16
C SER A 52 23.44 -14.77 -2.89
N GLY A 53 24.47 -15.62 -2.76
CA GLY A 53 25.84 -15.20 -2.53
C GLY A 53 26.18 -14.86 -1.07
N THR A 54 27.43 -14.43 -0.84
CA THR A 54 27.97 -14.04 0.47
C THR A 54 28.08 -12.52 0.58
N PRO A 55 27.23 -11.85 1.37
CA PRO A 55 27.31 -10.41 1.61
C PRO A 55 28.44 -10.06 2.60
N ALA A 56 28.91 -8.82 2.52
CA ALA A 56 29.82 -8.24 3.51
C ALA A 56 29.02 -7.55 4.63
N THR A 57 29.59 -7.50 5.84
CA THR A 57 28.96 -6.84 6.98
C THR A 57 28.70 -5.36 6.66
N GLY A 58 27.46 -4.92 6.85
CA GLY A 58 27.03 -3.55 6.54
C GLY A 58 26.38 -3.39 5.17
N ASP A 59 26.44 -4.40 4.29
CA ASP A 59 25.73 -4.39 3.02
C ASP A 59 24.23 -4.16 3.25
N THR A 60 23.64 -3.29 2.45
CA THR A 60 22.22 -2.94 2.54
C THR A 60 21.58 -3.02 1.16
N PHE A 61 20.46 -3.73 1.08
CA PHE A 61 19.70 -3.94 -0.14
C PHE A 61 18.32 -3.31 0.00
N ARG A 62 17.97 -2.41 -0.92
CA ARG A 62 16.62 -1.84 -1.02
C ARG A 62 15.74 -2.79 -1.82
N VAL A 63 14.66 -3.25 -1.21
CA VAL A 63 13.61 -4.03 -1.86
C VAL A 63 12.35 -3.17 -2.00
N SER A 64 11.78 -3.14 -3.20
CA SER A 64 10.65 -2.26 -3.53
C SER A 64 9.56 -3.06 -4.25
N PRO A 65 8.81 -3.91 -3.50
CA PRO A 65 7.97 -4.95 -4.09
C PRO A 65 6.88 -4.42 -5.02
N VAL A 66 6.25 -3.30 -4.64
CA VAL A 66 5.07 -2.77 -5.32
C VAL A 66 5.28 -1.43 -6.03
N ARG A 67 6.47 -0.80 -5.91
CA ARG A 67 6.72 0.55 -6.46
C ARG A 67 6.46 0.64 -7.97
N ARG A 68 6.78 -0.41 -8.71
CA ARG A 68 6.64 -0.47 -10.17
C ARG A 68 5.51 -1.38 -10.64
N ALA A 69 4.75 -1.97 -9.72
CA ALA A 69 3.73 -2.96 -10.06
C ALA A 69 2.69 -2.41 -11.04
N ALA A 70 2.24 -1.16 -10.85
CA ALA A 70 1.28 -0.52 -11.75
C ALA A 70 1.79 -0.38 -13.20
N ALA A 71 3.09 -0.17 -13.38
CA ALA A 71 3.70 0.00 -14.70
C ALA A 71 3.83 -1.31 -15.49
N THR A 72 3.68 -2.45 -14.81
CA THR A 72 3.77 -3.79 -15.42
C THR A 72 2.41 -4.47 -15.56
N ILE A 73 1.31 -3.80 -15.18
CA ILE A 73 -0.04 -4.33 -15.36
C ILE A 73 -0.33 -4.42 -16.87
N GLN A 74 -0.69 -5.61 -17.32
CA GLN A 74 -1.13 -5.89 -18.68
C GLN A 74 -2.18 -7.00 -18.69
N SER A 75 -2.98 -7.07 -19.76
CA SER A 75 -3.94 -8.16 -19.96
C SER A 75 -3.24 -9.38 -20.54
N GLU A 76 -3.21 -10.48 -19.79
CA GLU A 76 -2.71 -11.77 -20.28
C GLU A 76 -3.78 -12.54 -21.07
N LEU A 77 -5.05 -12.38 -20.68
CA LEU A 77 -6.18 -13.01 -21.37
C LEU A 77 -6.70 -12.06 -22.45
N THR A 78 -6.45 -12.39 -23.71
CA THR A 78 -6.92 -11.61 -24.86
C THR A 78 -8.17 -12.19 -25.50
N ASN A 79 -8.44 -13.48 -25.27
CA ASN A 79 -9.62 -14.18 -25.78
C ASN A 79 -10.66 -14.35 -24.67
N ALA A 80 -11.92 -14.04 -24.98
CA ALA A 80 -13.03 -14.18 -24.03
C ALA A 80 -13.21 -15.64 -23.56
N GLU A 81 -12.95 -16.61 -24.43
CA GLU A 81 -13.04 -18.04 -24.12
C GLU A 81 -11.99 -18.52 -23.11
N SER A 82 -10.92 -17.75 -22.88
CA SER A 82 -9.89 -18.08 -21.89
C SER A 82 -10.29 -17.69 -20.47
N VAL A 83 -11.40 -16.98 -20.29
CA VAL A 83 -11.90 -16.61 -18.96
C VAL A 83 -12.67 -17.78 -18.35
N ALA A 84 -12.11 -18.35 -17.29
CA ALA A 84 -12.71 -19.49 -16.59
C ALA A 84 -13.90 -19.06 -15.72
N PHE A 85 -15.08 -18.84 -16.29
CA PHE A 85 -16.26 -18.43 -15.51
C PHE A 85 -16.91 -19.57 -14.71
N SER A 86 -16.76 -20.81 -15.14
CA SER A 86 -17.36 -21.96 -14.46
C SER A 86 -16.58 -22.35 -13.21
N SER A 87 -17.28 -22.75 -12.16
CA SER A 87 -16.68 -23.43 -11.01
C SER A 87 -16.04 -24.76 -11.43
N PRO A 88 -14.88 -25.13 -10.87
CA PRO A 88 -14.17 -26.36 -11.24
C PRO A 88 -14.85 -27.64 -10.73
N LEU A 89 -15.68 -27.53 -9.68
CA LEU A 89 -16.40 -28.62 -9.05
C LEU A 89 -17.91 -28.33 -9.04
N ARG A 90 -18.70 -29.39 -8.95
CA ARG A 90 -20.14 -29.34 -8.70
C ARG A 90 -20.50 -30.33 -7.61
N SER A 91 -21.60 -30.08 -6.92
CA SER A 91 -22.20 -31.03 -5.99
C SER A 91 -23.54 -31.53 -6.51
N SER A 92 -23.96 -32.70 -6.05
CA SER A 92 -25.30 -33.25 -6.29
C SER A 92 -25.75 -34.12 -5.12
N SER A 93 -27.04 -34.07 -4.80
CA SER A 93 -27.65 -35.00 -3.84
C SER A 93 -28.08 -36.27 -4.55
N ASN A 94 -27.86 -37.44 -3.92
CA ASN A 94 -28.38 -38.70 -4.42
C ASN A 94 -29.93 -38.69 -4.33
N VAL A 95 -30.60 -39.11 -5.40
CA VAL A 95 -32.07 -39.14 -5.48
C VAL A 95 -32.71 -40.12 -4.49
N ALA A 96 -31.93 -41.07 -3.97
CA ALA A 96 -32.37 -42.02 -2.95
C ALA A 96 -32.29 -41.44 -1.51
N ASN A 97 -31.77 -40.22 -1.34
CA ASN A 97 -31.70 -39.59 -0.03
C ASN A 97 -33.10 -39.49 0.60
N SER A 98 -33.15 -39.81 1.88
CA SER A 98 -34.39 -39.89 2.66
C SER A 98 -34.70 -38.60 3.42
N SER A 99 -33.78 -37.63 3.41
CA SER A 99 -33.95 -36.30 4.00
C SER A 99 -34.09 -35.20 2.94
N GLU A 100 -34.48 -34.02 3.39
CA GLU A 100 -34.48 -32.79 2.59
C GLU A 100 -33.15 -32.01 2.71
N ALA A 101 -32.08 -32.65 3.21
CA ALA A 101 -30.80 -31.99 3.34
C ALA A 101 -30.22 -31.65 1.95
N ILE A 102 -29.60 -30.47 1.85
CA ILE A 102 -29.07 -29.92 0.60
C ILE A 102 -27.58 -29.64 0.79
N VAL A 103 -26.79 -30.10 -0.18
CA VAL A 103 -25.37 -29.76 -0.31
C VAL A 103 -25.20 -28.45 -1.07
N SER A 104 -24.39 -27.53 -0.55
CA SER A 104 -24.05 -26.29 -1.23
C SER A 104 -23.14 -26.54 -2.43
N ALA A 105 -22.99 -25.55 -3.31
CA ALA A 105 -22.00 -25.61 -4.37
C ALA A 105 -20.58 -25.65 -3.77
N PRO A 106 -19.66 -26.50 -4.25
CA PRO A 106 -18.33 -26.60 -3.65
C PRO A 106 -17.52 -25.32 -3.81
N GLN A 107 -16.91 -24.89 -2.72
CA GLN A 107 -15.89 -23.84 -2.73
C GLN A 107 -14.51 -24.50 -2.79
N VAL A 108 -13.70 -24.14 -3.79
CA VAL A 108 -12.33 -24.62 -3.89
C VAL A 108 -11.40 -23.65 -3.17
N LEU A 109 -10.69 -24.14 -2.16
CA LEU A 109 -9.72 -23.42 -1.35
C LEU A 109 -8.29 -23.60 -1.89
N ASP A 110 -7.98 -24.78 -2.44
CA ASP A 110 -6.69 -25.10 -3.03
C ASP A 110 -6.88 -25.87 -4.35
N ILE A 111 -6.79 -25.15 -5.46
CA ILE A 111 -6.88 -25.71 -6.81
C ILE A 111 -5.62 -26.49 -7.21
N ASN A 112 -4.49 -26.28 -6.52
CA ASN A 112 -3.23 -26.94 -6.82
C ASN A 112 -3.14 -28.33 -6.17
N ASN A 113 -4.04 -28.66 -5.25
CA ASN A 113 -4.16 -29.99 -4.72
C ASN A 113 -4.51 -30.97 -5.86
N ALA A 114 -3.61 -31.92 -6.14
CA ALA A 114 -3.77 -32.86 -7.24
C ALA A 114 -5.05 -33.72 -7.15
N ALA A 115 -5.58 -33.90 -5.94
CA ALA A 115 -6.78 -34.68 -5.67
C ALA A 115 -8.09 -33.85 -5.61
N VAL A 116 -8.02 -32.52 -5.84
CA VAL A 116 -9.18 -31.60 -5.73
C VAL A 116 -10.33 -31.99 -6.65
N ARG A 117 -10.03 -32.62 -7.79
CA ARG A 117 -11.01 -33.04 -8.80
C ARG A 117 -11.45 -34.51 -8.70
N ASN A 118 -10.98 -35.23 -7.69
CA ASN A 118 -11.42 -36.61 -7.49
C ASN A 118 -12.93 -36.64 -7.22
N ALA A 119 -13.61 -37.66 -7.74
CA ALA A 119 -15.03 -37.86 -7.50
C ALA A 119 -15.21 -38.44 -6.08
N ILE A 120 -15.90 -37.69 -5.22
CA ILE A 120 -16.03 -38.00 -3.80
C ILE A 120 -17.50 -38.02 -3.40
N ASP A 121 -17.90 -39.03 -2.64
CA ASP A 121 -19.20 -39.09 -1.99
C ASP A 121 -19.06 -38.85 -0.49
N ILE A 122 -19.94 -38.01 0.05
CA ILE A 122 -20.14 -37.79 1.48
C ILE A 122 -21.33 -38.67 1.88
N ARG A 123 -21.06 -39.77 2.59
CA ARG A 123 -22.08 -40.75 2.97
C ARG A 123 -22.38 -40.68 4.46
N PHE A 124 -23.62 -40.38 4.83
CA PHE A 124 -24.03 -40.30 6.21
C PHE A 124 -24.30 -41.70 6.79
N ASN A 125 -23.52 -42.10 7.79
CA ASN A 125 -23.68 -43.36 8.51
C ASN A 125 -24.56 -43.21 9.76
N SER A 126 -24.74 -41.96 10.22
CA SER A 126 -25.71 -41.59 11.26
C SER A 126 -26.15 -40.14 11.03
N ASN A 127 -27.07 -39.62 11.83
CA ASN A 127 -27.48 -38.22 11.76
C ASN A 127 -26.37 -37.23 12.19
N THR A 128 -25.30 -37.73 12.80
CA THR A 128 -24.18 -36.93 13.32
C THR A 128 -22.82 -37.43 12.84
N SER A 129 -22.78 -38.34 11.87
CA SER A 129 -21.51 -38.86 11.35
C SER A 129 -21.58 -39.25 9.88
N TYR A 130 -20.50 -39.02 9.16
CA TYR A 130 -20.36 -39.34 7.76
C TYR A 130 -18.99 -39.95 7.44
N ASP A 131 -18.92 -40.63 6.31
CA ASP A 131 -17.70 -41.10 5.68
C ASP A 131 -17.43 -40.30 4.41
N ILE A 132 -16.15 -40.20 4.07
CA ILE A 132 -15.69 -39.78 2.75
C ILE A 132 -15.38 -41.03 1.96
N VAL A 133 -16.03 -41.16 0.81
CA VAL A 133 -15.97 -42.34 -0.04
C VAL A 133 -15.49 -41.92 -1.43
N ASP A 134 -14.62 -42.70 -2.05
CA ASP A 134 -14.29 -42.54 -3.47
C ASP A 134 -15.51 -42.95 -4.30
N ALA A 135 -16.06 -42.02 -5.07
CA ALA A 135 -17.33 -42.23 -5.79
C ALA A 135 -17.22 -43.26 -6.93
N ASN A 136 -16.00 -43.55 -7.42
CA ASN A 136 -15.80 -44.49 -8.51
C ASN A 136 -15.66 -45.93 -8.00
N SER A 137 -14.93 -46.12 -6.91
CA SER A 137 -14.59 -47.44 -6.36
C SER A 137 -15.46 -47.86 -5.17
N GLY A 138 -16.14 -46.90 -4.53
CA GLY A 138 -16.88 -47.13 -3.28
C GLY A 138 -15.98 -47.32 -2.06
N THR A 139 -14.67 -47.09 -2.19
CA THR A 139 -13.70 -47.25 -1.10
C THR A 139 -13.87 -46.14 -0.08
N VAL A 140 -13.99 -46.48 1.21
CA VAL A 140 -13.99 -45.50 2.29
C VAL A 140 -12.58 -44.94 2.47
N LEU A 141 -12.42 -43.65 2.21
CA LEU A 141 -11.14 -42.93 2.33
C LEU A 141 -10.93 -42.39 3.74
N SER A 142 -12.01 -41.90 4.36
CA SER A 142 -12.04 -41.45 5.76
C SER A 142 -13.37 -41.86 6.38
N ALA A 143 -13.32 -42.47 7.57
CA ALA A 143 -14.50 -43.04 8.21
C ALA A 143 -14.88 -42.31 9.51
N ALA A 144 -16.16 -42.37 9.86
CA ALA A 144 -16.74 -41.92 11.12
C ALA A 144 -16.41 -40.46 11.50
N LEU A 145 -16.36 -39.58 10.50
CA LEU A 145 -16.17 -38.15 10.71
C LEU A 145 -17.42 -37.57 11.38
N THR A 146 -17.24 -36.64 12.30
CA THR A 146 -18.34 -35.99 13.01
C THR A 146 -18.99 -34.93 12.13
N TYR A 147 -20.31 -35.03 11.95
CA TYR A 147 -21.10 -33.96 11.35
C TYR A 147 -21.56 -32.98 12.43
N THR A 148 -21.17 -31.72 12.26
CA THR A 148 -21.67 -30.60 13.06
C THR A 148 -22.44 -29.66 12.15
N PRO A 149 -23.74 -29.41 12.39
CA PRO A 149 -24.52 -28.47 11.59
C PRO A 149 -23.84 -27.10 11.50
N ASN A 150 -23.93 -26.47 10.32
CA ASN A 150 -23.30 -25.17 10.02
C ASN A 150 -21.76 -25.15 10.09
N THR A 151 -21.11 -26.31 10.15
CA THR A 151 -19.67 -26.43 9.99
C THR A 151 -19.38 -26.98 8.60
N PRO A 152 -18.58 -26.29 7.76
CA PRO A 152 -18.23 -26.80 6.45
C PRO A 152 -17.52 -28.15 6.53
N ILE A 153 -17.86 -29.05 5.62
CA ILE A 153 -17.11 -30.28 5.39
C ILE A 153 -16.00 -29.95 4.40
N SER A 154 -14.75 -30.08 4.82
CA SER A 154 -13.58 -29.81 4.00
C SER A 154 -12.85 -31.10 3.64
N TYR A 155 -12.49 -31.26 2.37
CA TYR A 155 -11.70 -32.41 1.89
C TYR A 155 -10.98 -32.05 0.59
N ASN A 156 -9.78 -32.60 0.35
CA ASN A 156 -8.98 -32.38 -0.87
C ASN A 156 -8.86 -30.92 -1.35
N GLY A 157 -8.80 -29.94 -0.43
CA GLY A 157 -8.69 -28.53 -0.79
C GLY A 157 -9.99 -27.88 -1.27
N TRP A 158 -11.15 -28.52 -1.08
CA TRP A 158 -12.46 -27.90 -1.25
C TRP A 158 -13.28 -28.01 0.04
N GLN A 159 -14.36 -27.25 0.11
CA GLN A 159 -15.35 -27.35 1.18
C GLN A 159 -16.79 -27.23 0.66
N VAL A 160 -17.73 -27.84 1.39
CA VAL A 160 -19.17 -27.72 1.17
C VAL A 160 -19.90 -27.60 2.50
N ASP A 161 -21.08 -27.01 2.45
CA ASP A 161 -22.02 -26.97 3.57
C ASP A 161 -23.15 -27.95 3.29
N ILE A 162 -23.52 -28.72 4.31
CA ILE A 162 -24.76 -29.50 4.30
C ILE A 162 -25.77 -28.74 5.16
N SER A 163 -26.80 -28.22 4.51
CA SER A 163 -27.94 -27.58 5.16
C SER A 163 -29.06 -28.60 5.39
N GLY A 164 -29.85 -28.40 6.46
CA GLY A 164 -30.89 -29.34 6.87
C GLY A 164 -30.38 -30.43 7.82
N ALA A 165 -31.15 -31.52 7.95
CA ALA A 165 -30.87 -32.62 8.86
C ALA A 165 -30.64 -33.92 8.06
N PRO A 166 -29.40 -34.22 7.65
CA PRO A 166 -29.10 -35.46 6.93
C PRO A 166 -29.41 -36.68 7.80
N ARG A 167 -29.83 -37.76 7.15
CA ARG A 167 -30.19 -39.04 7.76
C ARG A 167 -29.20 -40.11 7.36
N THR A 168 -29.21 -41.20 8.13
CA THR A 168 -28.44 -42.40 7.80
C THR A 168 -28.81 -42.90 6.40
N GLY A 169 -27.79 -43.13 5.56
CA GLY A 169 -27.94 -43.56 4.18
C GLY A 169 -27.98 -42.42 3.16
N ASP A 170 -28.04 -41.16 3.60
CA ASP A 170 -27.98 -40.03 2.66
C ASP A 170 -26.56 -39.88 2.09
N GLU A 171 -26.49 -39.55 0.80
CA GLU A 171 -25.24 -39.42 0.05
C GLU A 171 -25.23 -38.13 -0.79
N PHE A 172 -24.12 -37.40 -0.74
CA PHE A 172 -23.89 -36.18 -1.52
C PHE A 172 -22.58 -36.32 -2.29
N SER A 173 -22.64 -36.18 -3.61
CA SER A 173 -21.48 -36.34 -4.49
C SER A 173 -20.85 -35.00 -4.84
N ILE A 174 -19.53 -34.95 -4.80
CA ILE A 174 -18.68 -33.84 -5.25
C ILE A 174 -17.91 -34.33 -6.47
N LEU A 175 -18.12 -33.67 -7.60
CA LEU A 175 -17.64 -34.13 -8.91
C LEU A 175 -16.92 -33.01 -9.65
N ALA A 176 -15.93 -33.36 -10.45
CA ALA A 176 -15.32 -32.44 -11.40
C ALA A 176 -16.37 -31.89 -12.37
N ASN A 177 -16.37 -30.57 -12.54
CA ASN A 177 -17.32 -29.90 -13.41
C ASN A 177 -16.88 -29.93 -14.88
N THR A 178 -17.18 -31.01 -15.59
CA THR A 178 -16.75 -31.23 -16.98
C THR A 178 -17.81 -30.88 -18.03
N THR A 179 -19.08 -30.70 -17.64
CA THR A 179 -20.21 -30.60 -18.57
C THR A 179 -21.15 -29.40 -18.33
N ALA A 180 -20.88 -28.52 -17.36
CA ALA A 180 -21.83 -27.45 -17.03
C ALA A 180 -21.71 -26.23 -17.94
N GLN A 181 -22.33 -26.32 -19.11
CA GLN A 181 -22.64 -25.17 -19.96
C GLN A 181 -23.54 -24.20 -19.17
N GLY A 182 -23.16 -22.92 -19.11
CA GLY A 182 -23.89 -21.87 -18.38
C GLY A 182 -23.57 -21.74 -16.89
N ASN A 183 -22.66 -22.55 -16.33
CA ASN A 183 -22.17 -22.31 -14.98
C ASN A 183 -21.30 -21.04 -14.93
N ASN A 184 -21.55 -20.17 -13.96
CA ASN A 184 -20.85 -18.89 -13.81
C ASN A 184 -20.31 -18.67 -12.38
N GLY A 185 -20.13 -19.74 -11.59
CA GLY A 185 -19.79 -19.63 -10.18
C GLY A 185 -18.45 -18.93 -9.93
N ASN A 186 -17.41 -19.20 -10.73
CA ASN A 186 -16.15 -18.47 -10.63
C ASN A 186 -16.31 -17.02 -11.14
N GLY A 187 -17.19 -16.77 -12.11
CA GLY A 187 -17.53 -15.40 -12.53
C GLY A 187 -18.17 -14.57 -11.43
N LEU A 188 -19.09 -15.17 -10.67
CA LEU A 188 -19.69 -14.54 -9.49
C LEU A 188 -18.63 -14.31 -8.40
N ALA A 189 -17.70 -15.24 -8.20
CA ALA A 189 -16.59 -15.06 -7.25
C ALA A 189 -15.67 -13.91 -7.66
N ILE A 190 -15.32 -13.79 -8.96
CA ILE A 190 -14.55 -12.65 -9.49
C ILE A 190 -15.31 -11.34 -9.28
N ALA A 191 -16.62 -11.31 -9.58
CA ALA A 191 -17.43 -10.12 -9.37
C ALA A 191 -17.48 -9.71 -7.88
N ALA A 192 -17.56 -10.68 -6.97
CA ALA A 192 -17.55 -10.46 -5.54
C ALA A 192 -16.24 -9.85 -5.00
N LEU A 193 -15.11 -10.01 -5.71
CA LEU A 193 -13.85 -9.36 -5.34
C LEU A 193 -13.96 -7.84 -5.31
N GLN A 194 -14.87 -7.24 -6.09
CA GLN A 194 -15.08 -5.79 -6.08
C GLN A 194 -15.39 -5.23 -4.69
N THR A 195 -16.13 -6.00 -3.87
CA THR A 195 -16.54 -5.62 -2.52
C THR A 195 -15.80 -6.41 -1.44
N SER A 196 -14.81 -7.23 -1.81
CA SER A 196 -14.06 -8.04 -0.87
C SER A 196 -12.92 -7.22 -0.25
N SER A 197 -12.73 -7.37 1.06
CA SER A 197 -11.69 -6.73 1.85
C SER A 197 -10.35 -7.45 1.69
N VAL A 198 -9.78 -7.39 0.49
CA VAL A 198 -8.53 -8.11 0.15
C VAL A 198 -7.28 -7.22 0.16
N MET A 199 -7.43 -5.93 0.44
CA MET A 199 -6.32 -4.98 0.55
C MET A 199 -5.85 -4.84 2.00
N THR A 200 -4.64 -4.35 2.18
CA THR A 200 -4.05 -4.06 3.50
C THR A 200 -5.02 -3.29 4.40
N GLY A 201 -5.22 -3.76 5.63
CA GLY A 201 -6.12 -3.15 6.60
C GLY A 201 -7.60 -3.47 6.37
N ASP A 202 -7.89 -4.65 5.83
CA ASP A 202 -9.24 -5.17 5.59
C ASP A 202 -10.10 -4.23 4.72
N ALA A 203 -9.45 -3.58 3.75
CA ALA A 203 -10.08 -2.64 2.85
C ALA A 203 -10.41 -3.28 1.48
N THR A 204 -11.47 -2.78 0.86
CA THR A 204 -11.74 -3.05 -0.57
C THR A 204 -10.77 -2.28 -1.47
N PHE A 205 -10.73 -2.64 -2.76
CA PHE A 205 -9.95 -1.90 -3.76
C PHE A 205 -10.32 -0.41 -3.81
N ASN A 206 -11.61 -0.09 -3.71
CA ASN A 206 -12.09 1.29 -3.78
C ASN A 206 -11.74 2.09 -2.52
N GLU A 207 -11.85 1.48 -1.34
CA GLU A 207 -11.47 2.12 -0.08
C GLU A 207 -9.98 2.41 -0.02
N SER A 208 -9.13 1.44 -0.41
CA SER A 208 -7.68 1.62 -0.46
C SER A 208 -7.27 2.73 -1.43
N TYR A 209 -7.88 2.77 -2.62
CA TYR A 209 -7.66 3.85 -3.58
C TYR A 209 -8.12 5.21 -3.04
N SER A 210 -9.31 5.27 -2.43
CA SER A 210 -9.86 6.49 -1.85
C SER A 210 -8.97 7.02 -0.71
N ALA A 211 -8.49 6.14 0.17
CA ALA A 211 -7.57 6.49 1.24
C ALA A 211 -6.26 7.07 0.71
N MET A 212 -5.72 6.51 -0.39
CA MET A 212 -4.53 7.05 -1.05
C MET A 212 -4.76 8.48 -1.57
N VAL A 213 -5.87 8.70 -2.29
CA VAL A 213 -6.23 10.04 -2.81
C VAL A 213 -6.43 11.03 -1.68
N SER A 214 -7.16 10.64 -0.62
CA SER A 214 -7.37 11.47 0.57
C SER A 214 -6.06 11.83 1.27
N ARG A 215 -5.11 10.89 1.39
CA ARG A 215 -3.79 11.14 1.98
C ARG A 215 -3.01 12.17 1.16
N VAL A 216 -2.94 12.02 -0.16
CA VAL A 216 -2.25 12.97 -1.05
C VAL A 216 -2.92 14.35 -1.00
N GLY A 217 -4.25 14.40 -1.04
CA GLY A 217 -5.01 15.65 -0.94
C GLY A 217 -4.79 16.37 0.39
N GLY A 218 -4.83 15.63 1.50
CA GLY A 218 -4.57 16.15 2.84
C GLY A 218 -3.15 16.68 3.00
N GLN A 219 -2.15 15.92 2.54
CA GLN A 219 -0.74 16.34 2.59
C GLN A 219 -0.50 17.57 1.71
N THR A 220 -1.08 17.62 0.51
CA THR A 220 -0.99 18.78 -0.39
C THR A 220 -1.57 20.02 0.26
N ARG A 221 -2.76 19.92 0.86
CA ARG A 221 -3.40 21.05 1.55
C ARG A 221 -2.57 21.53 2.73
N SER A 222 -2.02 20.61 3.53
CA SER A 222 -1.13 20.95 4.64
C SER A 222 0.12 21.69 4.16
N LEU A 223 0.76 21.22 3.08
CA LEU A 223 1.94 21.85 2.50
C LEU A 223 1.62 23.22 1.90
N GLN A 224 0.46 23.41 1.28
CA GLN A 224 0.02 24.72 0.77
C GLN A 224 -0.14 25.74 1.91
N THR A 225 -0.81 25.36 3.01
CA THR A 225 -0.95 26.22 4.19
C THR A 225 0.42 26.57 4.77
N ARG A 226 1.33 25.59 4.87
CA ARG A 226 2.69 25.80 5.36
C ARG A 226 3.50 26.72 4.43
N SER A 227 3.38 26.55 3.12
CA SER A 227 4.05 27.39 2.13
C SER A 227 3.59 28.84 2.24
N ALA A 228 2.27 29.09 2.32
CA ALA A 228 1.74 30.44 2.47
C ALA A 228 2.21 31.12 3.76
N ALA A 229 2.28 30.36 4.86
CA ALA A 229 2.82 30.88 6.12
C ALA A 229 4.31 31.25 5.99
N LEU A 230 5.12 30.38 5.38
CA LEU A 230 6.55 30.63 5.14
C LEU A 230 6.78 31.81 4.20
N ASP A 231 5.94 31.99 3.17
CA ASP A 231 6.00 33.14 2.28
C ASP A 231 5.70 34.45 3.00
N ASN A 232 4.69 34.47 3.89
CA ASN A 232 4.42 35.64 4.72
C ASN A 232 5.57 35.94 5.69
N MET A 233 6.16 34.92 6.32
CA MET A 233 7.34 35.09 7.18
C MET A 233 8.54 35.62 6.39
N ARG A 234 8.71 35.19 5.13
CA ARG A 234 9.75 35.72 4.23
C ARG A 234 9.52 37.20 3.93
N ILE A 235 8.28 37.59 3.64
CA ILE A 235 7.93 39.00 3.37
C ILE A 235 8.23 39.86 4.60
N ASP A 236 7.76 39.47 5.80
CA ASP A 236 8.05 40.19 7.05
C ASP A 236 9.55 40.30 7.33
N ALA A 237 10.33 39.23 7.09
CA ALA A 237 11.78 39.27 7.24
C ALA A 237 12.46 40.27 6.28
N ILE A 238 11.99 40.36 5.03
CA ILE A 238 12.50 41.32 4.04
C ILE A 238 12.13 42.75 4.45
N GLU A 239 10.88 43.00 4.89
CA GLU A 239 10.44 44.31 5.35
C GLU A 239 11.26 44.79 6.55
N ARG A 240 11.52 43.90 7.52
CA ARG A 240 12.39 44.21 8.67
C ARG A 240 13.82 44.50 8.24
N GLN A 241 14.37 43.71 7.31
CA GLN A 241 15.70 43.97 6.77
C GLN A 241 15.76 45.34 6.08
N GLN A 242 14.76 45.69 5.26
CA GLN A 242 14.65 46.99 4.60
C GLN A 242 14.45 48.14 5.60
N SER A 243 13.78 47.92 6.73
CA SER A 243 13.65 48.96 7.75
C SER A 243 14.98 49.35 8.42
N VAL A 244 15.94 48.42 8.48
CA VAL A 244 17.25 48.64 9.09
C VAL A 244 18.32 49.03 8.05
N SER A 245 18.26 48.42 6.86
CA SER A 245 19.25 48.61 5.79
C SER A 245 18.77 49.52 4.66
N GLY A 246 17.53 49.98 4.72
CA GLY A 246 16.94 50.88 3.72
C GLY A 246 17.41 52.30 3.94
N VAL A 247 17.75 52.96 2.83
CA VAL A 247 18.12 54.38 2.82
C VAL A 247 16.84 55.20 2.80
N ASN A 248 16.65 56.07 3.79
CA ASN A 248 15.53 57.01 3.80
C ASN A 248 15.87 58.23 2.94
N LEU A 249 15.30 58.30 1.73
CA LEU A 249 15.60 59.36 0.76
C LEU A 249 15.26 60.77 1.28
N ASP A 250 14.29 60.91 2.18
CA ASP A 250 13.95 62.20 2.77
C ASP A 250 15.00 62.64 3.80
N GLU A 251 15.53 61.70 4.59
CA GLU A 251 16.62 61.97 5.53
C GLU A 251 17.95 62.24 4.81
N GLU A 252 18.24 61.48 3.75
CA GLU A 252 19.37 61.76 2.87
C GLU A 252 19.22 63.11 2.15
N ALA A 253 18.02 63.51 1.72
CA ALA A 253 17.77 64.81 1.10
C ALA A 253 17.94 65.97 2.08
N VAL A 254 17.50 65.81 3.34
CA VAL A 254 17.73 66.78 4.41
C VAL A 254 19.22 66.87 4.75
N ASN A 255 19.92 65.74 4.85
CA ASN A 255 21.36 65.71 5.08
C ASN A 255 22.13 66.33 3.92
N LEU A 256 21.74 66.05 2.67
CA LEU A 256 22.30 66.66 1.48
C LEU A 256 22.12 68.17 1.49
N THR A 257 20.90 68.65 1.75
CA THR A 257 20.61 70.09 1.86
C THR A 257 21.45 70.75 2.95
N ARG A 258 21.60 70.08 4.10
CA ARG A 258 22.46 70.54 5.20
C ARG A 258 23.93 70.58 4.79
N TYR A 259 24.43 69.58 4.06
CA TYR A 259 25.81 69.57 3.55
C TYR A 259 26.03 70.66 2.49
N GLU A 260 25.06 70.90 1.61
CA GLU A 260 25.08 71.99 0.64
C GLU A 260 25.12 73.36 1.33
N GLN A 261 24.29 73.58 2.35
CA GLN A 261 24.29 74.82 3.15
C GLN A 261 25.60 74.99 3.93
N ALA A 262 26.12 73.92 4.54
CA ALA A 262 27.40 73.95 5.24
C ALA A 262 28.57 74.24 4.29
N TYR A 263 28.53 73.72 3.07
CA TYR A 263 29.51 73.99 2.03
C TYR A 263 29.44 75.45 1.56
N GLN A 264 28.24 75.99 1.31
CA GLN A 264 28.05 77.40 0.96
C GLN A 264 28.52 78.33 2.09
N ALA A 265 28.18 78.02 3.34
CA ALA A 265 28.64 78.78 4.49
C ALA A 265 30.18 78.72 4.63
N SER A 266 30.78 77.56 4.42
CA SER A 266 32.25 77.39 4.43
C SER A 266 32.91 78.18 3.30
N ALA A 267 32.34 78.17 2.10
CA ALA A 267 32.81 78.96 0.97
C ALA A 267 32.71 80.48 1.25
N GLN A 268 31.66 80.92 1.93
CA GLN A 268 31.48 82.32 2.29
C GLN A 268 32.42 82.76 3.43
N ILE A 269 32.72 81.87 4.39
CA ILE A 269 33.79 82.10 5.38
C ILE A 269 35.14 82.23 4.69
N ILE A 270 35.46 81.36 3.73
CA ILE A 270 36.71 81.44 2.96
C ILE A 270 36.78 82.75 2.16
N ALA A 271 35.70 83.15 1.48
CA ALA A 271 35.65 84.41 0.74
C ALA A 271 35.79 85.63 1.66
N THR A 272 35.20 85.58 2.85
CA THR A 272 35.32 86.64 3.85
C THR A 272 36.74 86.68 4.43
N ALA A 273 37.34 85.52 4.71
CA ALA A 273 38.72 85.41 5.18
C ALA A 273 39.71 85.91 4.11
N ASP A 274 39.50 85.60 2.83
CA ASP A 274 40.30 86.11 1.70
C ASP A 274 40.15 87.63 1.59
N THR A 275 38.94 88.17 1.72
CA THR A 275 38.70 89.62 1.74
C THR A 275 39.41 90.30 2.91
N LEU A 276 39.33 89.73 4.13
CA LEU A 276 40.04 90.24 5.30
C LEU A 276 41.56 90.14 5.14
N PHE A 277 42.05 89.04 4.57
CA PHE A 277 43.48 88.85 4.29
C PHE A 277 43.99 89.90 3.30
N GLN A 278 43.28 90.12 2.19
CA GLN A 278 43.61 91.18 1.22
C GLN A 278 43.53 92.58 1.85
N THR A 279 42.54 92.83 2.72
CA THR A 279 42.43 94.11 3.46
C THR A 279 43.64 94.33 4.36
N VAL A 280 44.05 93.33 5.15
CA VAL A 280 45.26 93.39 5.99
C VAL A 280 46.52 93.58 5.13
N LEU A 281 46.63 92.85 4.01
CA LEU A 281 47.76 92.98 3.08
C LEU A 281 47.85 94.41 2.53
N SER A 282 46.73 95.02 2.14
CA SER A 282 46.67 96.39 1.63
C SER A 282 46.93 97.47 2.69
N ALA A 283 46.58 97.20 3.95
CA ALA A 283 46.78 98.11 5.07
C ALA A 283 48.24 98.13 5.54
N VAL A 284 48.97 97.01 5.38
CA VAL A 284 50.40 96.86 5.71
C VAL A 284 51.31 97.26 4.54
N SER A 285 50.82 97.27 3.29
CA SER A 285 51.58 97.67 2.10
C SER A 285 51.69 99.19 1.89
N ARG A 286 51.67 99.99 2.96
CA ARG A 286 51.89 101.43 2.94
C ARG A 286 53.08 101.83 3.80
#